data_AF-A0A5C6HS34-F1
#
_entry.id   AF-A0A5C6HS34-F1
#
_cell.length_a   1.000
_cell.length_b   1.000
_cell.length_c   1.000
_cell.angle_alpha   90.00
_cell.angle_beta   90.00
_cell.angle_gamma   90.00
#
_symmetry.space_group_name_H-M   'P 1'
#
loop_
_entity.id
_entity.type
_entity.pdbx_description
1 polymer ?
#
loop_
_entity_poly.entity_id
_entity_poly.type
_entity_poly.pdbx_seq_one_letter_code
_entity_poly.pdbx_strand_id
1 'polypeptide(L)'
;MRTFATKELEEVKGGIQKFEKLIVQEVCLLDDFEAQISSNPQYLSEYKTILSHMDFIAHGKTLPSTKFRKIKGAKTKVNEYEFKSKQLRVYACSISGGKLVVMGGYKKTQKNDINKFHSLVREYEDYIKLLENKK
;
A
#
# COMPACT_ATOMS: atom_id res chain seq x y z
N MET A 1 -15.23 9.19 12.88
CA MET A 1 -14.13 8.21 12.71
C MET A 1 -14.49 7.32 11.54
N ARG A 2 -13.57 7.07 10.60
CA ARG A 2 -13.85 6.22 9.43
C ARG A 2 -13.89 4.75 9.82
N THR A 3 -14.65 3.95 9.07
CA THR A 3 -14.62 2.49 9.16
C THR A 3 -13.55 1.94 8.23
N PHE A 4 -12.88 0.88 8.67
CA PHE A 4 -11.81 0.23 7.92
C PHE A 4 -12.04 -1.28 7.87
N ALA A 5 -11.69 -1.86 6.73
CA ALA A 5 -11.60 -3.30 6.52
C ALA A 5 -10.36 -3.58 5.67
N THR A 6 -9.94 -4.84 5.63
CA THR A 6 -8.86 -5.29 4.73
C THR A 6 -9.35 -6.46 3.89
N LYS A 7 -8.84 -6.57 2.67
CA LYS A 7 -9.06 -7.72 1.79
C LYS A 7 -7.72 -8.22 1.28
N GLU A 8 -7.55 -9.52 1.06
CA GLU A 8 -6.38 -10.05 0.39
C GLU A 8 -6.18 -9.43 -1.01
N LEU A 9 -4.93 -9.16 -1.37
CA LEU A 9 -4.52 -8.69 -2.69
C LEU A 9 -4.19 -9.91 -3.57
N GLU A 10 -5.20 -10.45 -4.23
CA GLU A 10 -5.15 -11.72 -4.99
C GLU A 10 -4.12 -11.73 -6.13
N GLU A 11 -3.75 -10.54 -6.63
CA GLU A 11 -2.74 -10.34 -7.66
C GLU A 11 -1.32 -10.68 -7.18
N VAL A 12 -1.08 -10.68 -5.86
CA VAL A 12 0.22 -10.97 -5.25
C VAL A 12 0.18 -12.35 -4.60
N LYS A 13 0.83 -13.32 -5.23
CA LYS A 13 0.71 -14.76 -4.91
C LYS A 13 1.84 -15.29 -4.02
N GLY A 14 2.54 -14.44 -3.28
CA GLY A 14 3.67 -14.90 -2.47
C GLY A 14 3.25 -15.67 -1.22
N GLY A 15 4.01 -16.71 -0.91
CA GLY A 15 3.69 -17.63 0.21
C GLY A 15 4.29 -17.28 1.57
N ILE A 16 5.21 -16.29 1.66
CA ILE A 16 5.91 -15.97 2.93
C ILE A 16 5.29 -14.73 3.59
N GLN A 17 5.07 -13.65 2.82
CA GLN A 17 4.44 -12.44 3.34
C GLN A 17 3.11 -12.23 2.63
N LYS A 18 2.03 -12.05 3.42
CA LYS A 18 0.72 -11.71 2.89
C LYS A 18 0.64 -10.25 2.45
N PHE A 19 -0.12 -9.99 1.40
CA PHE A 19 -0.48 -8.65 0.96
C PHE A 19 -1.99 -8.47 1.08
N GLU A 20 -2.40 -7.44 1.80
CA GLU A 20 -3.80 -7.04 1.91
C GLU A 20 -3.95 -5.63 1.34
N LYS A 21 -5.13 -5.28 0.84
CA LYS A 21 -5.52 -3.92 0.45
C LYS A 21 -6.47 -3.32 1.48
N LEU A 22 -6.27 -2.04 1.77
CA LEU A 22 -7.11 -1.29 2.71
C LEU A 22 -8.42 -0.87 2.04
N ILE A 23 -9.52 -1.08 2.75
CA ILE A 23 -10.87 -0.60 2.40
C ILE A 23 -11.25 0.45 3.44
N VAL A 24 -11.61 1.64 2.97
CA VAL A 24 -11.98 2.79 3.80
C VAL A 24 -13.40 3.17 3.44
N GLN A 25 -14.34 3.06 4.38
CA GLN A 25 -15.76 3.34 4.13
C GLN A 25 -16.27 2.62 2.86
N GLU A 26 -16.01 1.31 2.77
CA GLU A 26 -16.40 0.44 1.64
C GLU A 26 -15.68 0.73 0.30
N VAL A 27 -14.80 1.72 0.26
CA VAL A 27 -14.01 2.07 -0.93
C VAL A 27 -12.58 1.56 -0.82
N CYS A 28 -12.08 0.89 -1.86
CA CYS A 28 -10.67 0.50 -1.95
C CYS A 28 -9.89 1.52 -2.81
N LEU A 29 -9.04 2.32 -2.16
CA LEU A 29 -8.28 3.37 -2.84
C LEU A 29 -7.24 2.85 -3.85
N LEU A 30 -6.82 1.59 -3.71
CA LEU A 30 -5.95 0.94 -4.68
C LEU A 30 -6.72 0.60 -5.96
N ASP A 31 -7.90 0.00 -5.82
CA ASP A 31 -8.76 -0.38 -6.95
C ASP A 31 -9.22 0.86 -7.73
N ASP A 32 -9.60 1.93 -7.02
CA ASP A 32 -9.93 3.23 -7.64
C ASP A 32 -8.75 3.77 -8.46
N PHE A 33 -7.54 3.65 -7.93
CA PHE A 33 -6.34 4.10 -8.63
C PHE A 33 -6.05 3.25 -9.87
N GLU A 34 -6.19 1.92 -9.77
CA GLU A 34 -6.07 1.01 -10.89
C GLU A 34 -7.07 1.34 -12.00
N ALA A 35 -8.35 1.57 -11.65
CA ALA A 35 -9.38 1.98 -12.58
C ALA A 35 -9.02 3.31 -13.28
N GLN A 36 -8.50 4.30 -12.54
CA GLN A 36 -8.06 5.58 -13.10
C GLN A 36 -6.93 5.42 -14.14
N ILE A 37 -5.98 4.52 -13.91
CA ILE A 37 -4.84 4.33 -14.81
C ILE A 37 -5.09 3.31 -15.94
N SER A 38 -6.18 2.54 -15.86
CA SER A 38 -6.49 1.42 -16.76
C SER A 38 -6.52 1.78 -18.25
N SER A 39 -6.96 3.00 -18.58
CA SER A 39 -7.04 3.51 -19.96
C SER A 39 -5.69 3.91 -20.55
N ASN A 40 -4.64 3.99 -19.73
CA ASN A 40 -3.29 4.34 -20.15
C ASN A 40 -2.38 3.10 -20.15
N PRO A 41 -2.02 2.55 -21.32
CA PRO A 41 -1.21 1.34 -21.41
C PRO A 41 0.16 1.44 -20.72
N GLN A 42 0.77 2.63 -20.74
CA GLN A 42 2.04 2.86 -20.06
C GLN A 42 1.89 2.75 -18.55
N TYR A 43 0.88 3.39 -17.96
CA TYR A 43 0.64 3.31 -16.52
C TYR A 43 0.23 1.91 -16.09
N LEU A 44 -0.56 1.21 -16.88
CA LEU A 44 -0.90 -0.18 -16.60
C LEU A 44 0.34 -1.09 -16.59
N SER A 45 1.28 -0.90 -17.52
CA SER A 45 2.56 -1.62 -17.53
C SER A 45 3.42 -1.30 -16.30
N GLU A 46 3.46 -0.04 -15.89
CA GLU A 46 4.17 0.41 -14.68
C GLU A 46 3.57 -0.18 -13.41
N TYR A 47 2.24 -0.26 -13.33
CA TYR A 47 1.51 -0.85 -12.21
C TYR A 47 1.73 -2.36 -12.13
N LYS A 48 1.66 -3.09 -13.25
CA LYS A 48 2.02 -4.53 -13.30
C LYS A 48 3.45 -4.78 -12.82
N THR A 49 4.39 -3.90 -13.16
CA THR A 49 5.77 -3.98 -12.66
C THR A 49 5.82 -3.83 -11.14
N ILE A 50 5.01 -2.94 -10.56
CA ILE A 50 4.89 -2.78 -9.11
C ILE A 50 4.30 -4.04 -8.46
N LEU A 51 3.25 -4.63 -9.03
CA LEU A 51 2.69 -5.90 -8.54
C LEU A 51 3.75 -7.01 -8.55
N SER A 52 4.54 -7.12 -9.62
CA SER A 52 5.67 -8.05 -9.65
C SER A 52 6.70 -7.74 -8.55
N HIS A 53 6.99 -6.47 -8.25
CA HIS A 53 7.85 -6.13 -7.11
C HIS A 53 7.24 -6.60 -5.78
N MET A 54 5.93 -6.47 -5.59
CA MET A 54 5.24 -6.98 -4.40
C MET A 54 5.37 -8.50 -4.31
N ASP A 55 5.19 -9.24 -5.41
CA ASP A 55 5.43 -10.69 -5.46
C ASP A 55 6.85 -11.06 -5.03
N PHE A 56 7.88 -10.36 -5.51
CA PHE A 56 9.25 -10.60 -5.08
C PHE A 56 9.41 -10.46 -3.56
N ILE A 57 8.86 -9.39 -2.98
CA ILE A 57 8.86 -9.18 -1.52
C ILE A 57 8.03 -10.26 -0.81
N ALA A 58 6.90 -10.66 -1.38
CA ALA A 58 6.01 -11.68 -0.83
C ALA A 58 6.67 -13.06 -0.75
N HIS A 59 7.67 -13.33 -1.62
CA HIS A 59 8.55 -14.50 -1.58
C HIS A 59 9.81 -14.28 -0.72
N GLY A 60 9.87 -13.25 0.11
CA GLY A 60 11.00 -12.99 1.01
C GLY A 60 12.25 -12.44 0.31
N LYS A 61 12.19 -12.09 -0.97
CA LYS A 61 13.32 -11.49 -1.69
C LYS A 61 13.46 -10.02 -1.33
N THR A 62 14.67 -9.49 -1.53
CA THR A 62 14.97 -8.07 -1.35
C THR A 62 14.92 -7.34 -2.68
N LEU A 63 14.64 -6.04 -2.63
CA LEU A 63 14.66 -5.18 -3.80
C LEU A 63 15.53 -3.94 -3.52
N PRO A 64 16.18 -3.38 -4.55
CA PRO A 64 16.95 -2.17 -4.39
C PRO A 64 16.05 -0.99 -3.98
N SER A 65 16.65 -0.03 -3.28
CA SER A 65 15.96 1.17 -2.78
C SER A 65 15.31 2.00 -3.90
N THR A 66 15.74 1.83 -5.15
CA THR A 66 15.17 2.44 -6.35
C THR A 66 13.79 1.89 -6.71
N LYS A 67 13.47 0.65 -6.31
CA LYS A 67 12.21 -0.06 -6.58
C LYS A 67 11.29 -0.19 -5.36
N PHE A 68 11.87 -0.41 -4.18
CA PHE A 68 11.13 -0.54 -2.93
C PHE A 68 11.96 0.07 -1.80
N ARG A 69 11.35 0.93 -0.98
CA ARG A 69 12.04 1.53 0.16
C ARG A 69 11.10 1.81 1.32
N LYS A 70 11.66 1.88 2.52
CA LYS A 70 11.00 2.44 3.70
C LYS A 70 10.88 3.96 3.57
N ILE A 71 9.72 4.52 3.90
CA ILE A 71 9.46 5.97 3.98
C ILE A 71 9.97 6.47 5.34
N LYS A 72 10.66 7.62 5.35
CA LYS A 72 11.14 8.26 6.57
C LYS A 72 10.15 9.33 7.03
N GLY A 73 10.11 9.59 8.34
CA GLY A 73 9.30 10.66 8.91
C GLY A 73 7.87 10.28 9.29
N ALA A 74 7.49 9.01 9.09
CA ALA A 74 6.24 8.48 9.63
C ALA A 74 6.26 8.56 11.17
N LYS A 75 5.17 9.06 11.77
CA LYS A 75 4.94 9.08 13.22
C LYS A 75 4.11 7.88 13.70
N THR A 76 3.92 6.89 12.83
CA THR A 76 3.16 5.65 13.08
C THR A 76 4.03 4.62 13.77
N LYS A 77 3.42 3.63 14.43
CA LYS A 77 4.19 2.52 15.04
C LYS A 77 4.65 1.51 13.97
N VAL A 78 3.88 1.40 12.90
CA VAL A 78 4.19 0.54 11.76
C VAL A 78 5.25 1.15 10.83
N ASN A 79 6.02 0.28 10.18
CA ASN A 79 6.90 0.69 9.10
C ASN A 79 6.09 1.01 7.86
N GLU A 80 6.42 2.11 7.22
CA GLU A 80 5.80 2.57 5.99
C GLU A 80 6.73 2.41 4.79
N TYR A 81 6.18 2.11 3.63
CA TYR A 81 6.94 1.73 2.44
C TYR A 81 6.34 2.32 1.16
N GLU A 82 7.21 2.44 0.16
CA GLU A 82 6.87 2.88 -1.18
C GLU A 82 7.44 1.90 -2.22
N PHE A 83 6.56 1.37 -3.07
CA PHE A 83 6.91 0.65 -4.30
C PHE A 83 6.91 1.62 -5.48
N LYS A 84 7.87 1.43 -6.39
CA LYS A 84 8.19 2.41 -7.43
C LYS A 84 8.33 1.76 -8.79
N SER A 85 7.69 2.35 -9.78
CA SER A 85 7.98 2.15 -11.20
C SER A 85 7.77 3.47 -11.91
N LYS A 86 8.81 4.01 -12.56
CA LYS A 86 8.78 5.25 -13.36
C LYS A 86 7.89 6.35 -12.74
N GLN A 87 6.67 6.56 -13.24
CA GLN A 87 5.74 7.60 -12.84
C GLN A 87 4.79 7.19 -11.71
N LEU A 88 4.62 5.90 -11.44
CA LEU A 88 3.68 5.40 -10.43
C LEU A 88 4.36 5.05 -9.10
N ARG A 89 3.62 5.24 -8.02
CA ARG A 89 3.97 4.86 -6.65
C ARG A 89 2.81 4.10 -6.02
N VAL A 90 3.12 3.07 -5.25
CA VAL A 90 2.13 2.38 -4.41
C VAL A 90 2.65 2.35 -2.98
N TYR A 91 1.80 2.75 -2.05
CA TYR A 91 2.14 2.95 -0.66
C TYR A 91 1.57 1.84 0.20
N ALA A 92 2.39 1.32 1.11
CA ALA A 92 2.02 0.21 1.97
C ALA A 92 2.64 0.36 3.36
N CYS A 93 2.01 -0.20 4.40
CA CYS A 93 2.57 -0.29 5.74
C CYS A 93 2.73 -1.75 6.19
N SER A 94 3.58 -2.00 7.18
CA SER A 94 3.75 -3.32 7.76
C SER A 94 2.51 -3.73 8.57
N ILE A 95 2.09 -4.98 8.41
CA ILE A 95 1.12 -5.65 9.28
C ILE A 95 1.70 -6.98 9.76
N SER A 96 1.05 -7.62 10.73
CA SER A 96 1.43 -8.96 11.15
C SER A 96 1.44 -9.91 9.95
N GLY A 97 2.57 -10.58 9.71
CA GLY A 97 2.75 -11.53 8.61
C GLY A 97 2.92 -10.92 7.22
N GLY A 98 2.96 -9.59 7.06
CA GLY A 98 3.09 -9.02 5.72
C GLY A 98 2.94 -7.51 5.60
N LYS A 99 2.22 -7.06 4.56
CA LYS A 99 2.03 -5.64 4.22
C LYS A 99 0.58 -5.34 3.87
N LEU A 100 0.12 -4.18 4.30
CA LEU A 100 -1.15 -3.59 3.93
C LEU A 100 -0.90 -2.48 2.90
N VAL A 101 -1.39 -2.68 1.69
CA VAL A 101 -1.37 -1.72 0.59
C VAL A 101 -2.53 -0.75 0.77
N VAL A 102 -2.22 0.54 0.80
CA VAL A 102 -3.20 1.58 1.18
C VAL A 102 -3.70 2.35 -0.03
N MET A 103 -2.80 2.81 -0.90
CA MET A 103 -3.19 3.60 -2.07
C MET A 103 -2.09 3.61 -3.13
N GLY A 104 -2.47 3.88 -4.37
CA GLY A 104 -1.57 4.29 -5.44
C GLY A 104 -1.51 5.81 -5.62
N GLY A 105 -0.51 6.28 -6.34
CA GLY A 105 -0.32 7.70 -6.65
C GLY A 105 0.74 7.93 -7.72
N TYR A 106 1.01 9.18 -8.03
CA TYR A 106 1.98 9.57 -9.04
C TYR A 106 3.23 10.18 -8.41
N LYS A 107 4.38 9.97 -9.06
CA LYS A 107 5.66 10.57 -8.66
C LYS A 107 5.56 12.10 -8.54
N LYS A 108 4.80 12.74 -9.42
CA LYS A 108 4.60 14.21 -9.41
C LYS A 108 3.80 14.73 -8.20
N THR A 109 2.92 13.90 -7.63
CA THR A 109 2.07 14.23 -6.48
C THR A 109 2.57 13.61 -5.18
N GLN A 110 3.74 12.96 -5.21
CA GLN A 110 4.30 12.14 -4.12
C GLN A 110 4.26 12.80 -2.75
N LYS A 111 4.57 14.10 -2.64
CA LYS A 111 4.54 14.81 -1.35
C LYS A 111 3.14 14.82 -0.74
N ASN A 112 2.12 15.09 -1.55
CA ASN A 112 0.73 15.11 -1.11
C ASN A 112 0.22 13.69 -0.84
N ASP A 113 0.61 12.74 -1.68
CA ASP A 113 0.23 11.33 -1.54
C ASP A 113 0.80 10.74 -0.24
N ILE A 114 2.06 11.03 0.10
CA ILE A 114 2.68 10.61 1.36
C ILE A 114 1.95 11.20 2.57
N ASN A 115 1.55 12.48 2.52
CA ASN A 115 0.79 13.09 3.62
C ASN A 115 -0.58 12.42 3.82
N LYS A 116 -1.29 12.14 2.73
CA LYS A 116 -2.57 11.42 2.76
C LYS A 116 -2.39 10.00 3.30
N PHE A 117 -1.36 9.31 2.84
CA PHE A 117 -0.99 7.97 3.28
C PHE A 117 -0.69 7.93 4.79
N HIS A 118 0.14 8.84 5.31
CA HIS A 118 0.40 8.95 6.76
C HIS A 118 -0.89 9.13 7.58
N SER A 119 -1.84 9.94 7.09
CA SER A 119 -3.12 10.15 7.77
C SER A 119 -3.93 8.85 7.82
N LEU A 120 -4.05 8.16 6.69
CA LEU A 120 -4.81 6.91 6.58
C LEU A 120 -4.22 5.80 7.45
N VAL A 121 -2.89 5.64 7.48
CA VAL A 121 -2.23 4.64 8.34
C VAL A 121 -2.48 4.96 9.81
N ARG A 122 -2.38 6.22 10.22
CA ARG A 122 -2.66 6.62 11.61
C ARG A 122 -4.12 6.36 12.00
N GLU A 123 -5.07 6.77 11.16
CA GLU A 123 -6.49 6.54 11.39
C GLU A 123 -6.80 5.04 11.49
N TYR A 124 -6.15 4.21 10.66
CA TYR A 124 -6.26 2.76 10.74
C TYR A 124 -5.66 2.18 12.03
N GLU A 125 -4.46 2.62 12.45
CA GLU A 125 -3.86 2.20 13.73
C GLU A 125 -4.78 2.53 14.91
N ASP A 126 -5.41 3.70 14.92
CA ASP A 126 -6.33 4.10 15.99
C ASP A 126 -7.64 3.31 15.94
N TYR A 127 -8.14 2.98 14.74
CA TYR A 127 -9.29 2.09 14.55
C TYR A 127 -9.04 0.70 15.13
N ILE A 128 -7.89 0.09 14.85
CA ILE A 128 -7.55 -1.25 15.37
C ILE A 128 -7.43 -1.25 16.89
N LYS A 129 -6.76 -0.25 17.49
CA LYS A 129 -6.67 -0.13 18.97
C LYS A 129 -8.05 -0.04 19.62
N LEU A 130 -8.98 0.68 19.00
CA LEU A 130 -10.34 0.80 19.51
C LEU A 130 -11.13 -0.52 19.41
N LEU A 131 -10.85 -1.36 18.41
CA LEU A 131 -11.42 -2.70 18.33
C LEU A 131 -10.81 -3.65 19.36
N GLU A 132 -9.51 -3.53 19.64
CA GLU A 132 -8.81 -4.32 20.66
C GLU A 132 -9.30 -3.99 22.07
N ASN A 133 -9.49 -2.71 22.39
CA ASN A 133 -9.98 -2.27 23.71
C ASN A 133 -11.46 -2.60 23.98
N LYS A 134 -12.22 -3.00 22.95
CA LYS A 134 -13.62 -3.43 23.08
C LYS A 134 -13.78 -4.94 23.28
N LYS A 135 -12.69 -5.70 23.17
CA LYS A 135 -12.64 -7.14 23.48
C LYS A 135 -12.21 -7.36 24.92
#